data_AF-A7SWX9-F1
#
_entry.id   AF-A7SWX9-F1
#
_cell.length_a   1.000
_cell.length_b   1.000
_cell.length_c   1.000
_cell.angle_alpha   90.00
_cell.angle_beta   90.00
_cell.angle_gamma   90.00
#
_symmetry.space_group_name_H-M   'P 1'
#
loop_
_entity.id
_entity.type
_entity.pdbx_description
1 polymer ?
#
loop_
_entity_poly.entity_id
_entity_poly.type
_entity_poly.pdbx_seq_one_letter_code
_entity_poly.pdbx_strand_id
1 'polypeptide(L)'
;DVIMKISSVLLARKSAPRVQIPIENAEHSLVRVPSGNDVSLNIMAIVDPLSKAAQKVAPILMVLQNVTSVNINMYMNCREKLSEFPLNRFYRYVLEPQITFDEHGTMYSGPYASFMDLPQSPLLTMGMDTPLGWMVEAVRSPHDLDNIHLAEVSQGVTANFELEYIFIEG
;
A
#
# COMPACT_ATOMS: atom_id res chain seq x y z
N ASP A 1 -18.13 -12.35 4.68
CA ASP A 1 -17.21 -13.04 5.62
C ASP A 1 -17.04 -14.53 5.32
N VAL A 2 -18.11 -15.32 5.22
CA VAL A 2 -18.05 -16.77 4.90
C VAL A 2 -17.39 -17.06 3.55
N ILE A 3 -17.68 -16.28 2.51
CA ILE A 3 -17.08 -16.46 1.17
C ILE A 3 -15.56 -16.27 1.21
N MET A 4 -15.03 -15.26 1.92
CA MET A 4 -13.58 -15.07 2.07
C MET A 4 -12.91 -16.24 2.82
N LYS A 5 -13.57 -16.77 3.86
CA LYS A 5 -13.11 -17.94 4.61
C LYS A 5 -13.15 -19.21 3.77
N ILE A 6 -14.18 -19.38 2.94
CA ILE A 6 -14.28 -20.51 2.01
C ILE A 6 -13.25 -20.38 0.90
N SER A 7 -13.08 -19.20 0.29
CA SER A 7 -12.08 -18.95 -0.75
C SER A 7 -10.65 -19.15 -0.24
N SER A 8 -10.34 -18.77 1.00
CA SER A 8 -9.00 -18.99 1.57
C SER A 8 -8.68 -20.47 1.84
N VAL A 9 -9.71 -21.29 2.09
CA VAL A 9 -9.60 -22.74 2.24
C VAL A 9 -9.58 -23.46 0.89
N LEU A 10 -10.37 -23.01 -0.08
CA LEU A 10 -10.49 -23.61 -1.42
C LEU A 10 -9.33 -23.25 -2.35
N LEU A 11 -8.64 -22.12 -2.12
CA LEU A 11 -7.34 -21.86 -2.71
C LEU A 11 -6.36 -22.88 -2.13
N ALA A 12 -6.30 -24.06 -2.77
CA ALA A 12 -5.34 -25.09 -2.48
C ALA A 12 -3.94 -24.49 -2.59
N ARG A 13 -3.39 -24.04 -1.45
CA ARG A 13 -2.02 -23.59 -1.36
C ARG A 13 -1.17 -24.80 -1.65
N LYS A 14 -0.54 -24.84 -2.83
CA LYS A 14 0.58 -25.76 -3.06
C LYS A 14 1.54 -25.52 -1.90
N SER A 15 1.76 -26.54 -1.07
CA SER A 15 2.71 -26.46 0.04
C SER A 15 4.10 -26.32 -0.58
N ALA A 16 4.53 -25.08 -0.79
CA ALA A 16 5.87 -24.76 -1.20
C ALA A 16 6.76 -24.83 0.06
N PRO A 17 7.91 -25.51 -0.01
CA PRO A 17 8.84 -25.51 1.12
C PRO A 17 9.26 -24.08 1.42
N ARG A 18 9.36 -23.75 2.71
CA ARG A 18 9.88 -22.45 3.13
C ARG A 18 11.34 -22.34 2.70
N VAL A 19 11.63 -21.42 1.80
CA VAL A 19 13.00 -21.10 1.39
C VAL A 19 13.61 -20.16 2.43
N GLN A 20 14.73 -20.55 3.02
CA GLN A 20 15.53 -19.66 3.84
C GLN A 20 16.54 -18.95 2.94
N ILE A 21 16.55 -17.62 2.99
CA ILE A 21 17.52 -16.81 2.28
C ILE A 21 18.63 -16.46 3.27
N PRO A 22 19.88 -16.91 3.06
CA PRO A 22 20.99 -16.49 3.90
C PRO A 22 21.24 -15.00 3.65
N ILE A 23 21.27 -14.21 4.73
CA ILE A 23 21.58 -12.77 4.65
C ILE A 23 22.84 -12.52 5.46
N GLU A 24 23.87 -12.05 4.78
CA GLU A 24 25.16 -11.69 5.37
C GLU A 24 25.20 -10.19 5.66
N ASN A 25 25.95 -9.78 6.69
CA ASN A 25 26.26 -8.37 7.00
C ASN A 25 25.04 -7.43 7.12
N ALA A 26 23.94 -7.92 7.71
CA ALA A 26 22.68 -7.17 7.79
C ALA A 26 22.58 -6.15 8.94
N GLU A 27 23.61 -5.99 9.77
CA GLU A 27 23.51 -5.20 11.02
C GLU A 27 23.07 -3.75 10.79
N HIS A 28 23.49 -3.14 9.68
CA HIS A 28 23.16 -1.76 9.32
C HIS A 28 22.03 -1.63 8.29
N SER A 29 21.56 -2.74 7.71
CA SER A 29 20.48 -2.76 6.71
C SER A 29 19.20 -3.41 7.22
N LEU A 30 19.21 -3.99 8.43
CA LEU A 30 18.07 -4.65 9.04
C LEU A 30 17.29 -3.71 9.96
N VAL A 31 16.01 -3.58 9.67
CA VAL A 31 15.02 -2.98 10.57
C VAL A 31 14.15 -4.10 11.15
N ARG A 32 14.16 -4.22 12.48
CA ARG A 32 13.34 -5.19 13.20
C ARG A 32 12.12 -4.50 13.80
N VAL A 33 10.94 -5.02 13.48
CA VAL A 33 9.68 -4.61 14.10
C VAL A 33 9.14 -5.84 14.83
N PRO A 34 9.47 -6.01 16.13
CA PRO A 34 9.00 -7.15 16.89
C PRO A 34 7.51 -7.01 17.22
N SER A 35 6.81 -8.14 17.31
CA SER A 35 5.52 -8.25 17.99
C SER A 35 5.72 -8.56 19.47
N GLY A 36 4.65 -8.46 20.24
CA GLY A 36 4.62 -8.82 21.67
C GLY A 36 4.80 -10.33 21.93
N ASN A 37 4.56 -10.72 23.18
CA ASN A 37 4.74 -12.09 23.68
C ASN A 37 3.65 -13.05 23.19
N ASP A 38 3.64 -13.38 21.88
CA ASP A 38 3.06 -14.60 21.27
C ASP A 38 3.06 -14.41 19.74
N VAL A 39 4.21 -14.61 19.11
CA VAL A 39 4.38 -14.36 17.67
C VAL A 39 3.74 -15.50 16.88
N SER A 40 2.69 -15.21 16.11
CA SER A 40 2.01 -16.20 15.28
C SER A 40 2.68 -16.36 13.91
N LEU A 41 3.35 -15.31 13.41
CA LEU A 41 3.95 -15.32 12.08
C LEU A 41 5.22 -14.46 12.01
N ASN A 42 6.18 -14.89 11.19
CA ASN A 42 7.45 -14.21 10.97
C ASN A 42 7.56 -13.81 9.50
N ILE A 43 7.58 -12.51 9.21
CA ILE A 43 7.78 -11.95 7.87
C ILE A 43 9.24 -11.54 7.70
N MET A 44 9.84 -12.02 6.62
CA MET A 44 11.09 -11.49 6.09
C MET A 44 10.74 -10.68 4.84
N ALA A 45 11.04 -9.39 4.86
CA ALA A 45 10.84 -8.49 3.73
C ALA A 45 12.20 -7.99 3.25
N ILE A 46 12.54 -8.25 1.99
CA ILE A 46 13.74 -7.70 1.35
C ILE A 46 13.26 -6.62 0.40
N VAL A 47 13.60 -5.37 0.68
CA VAL A 47 13.05 -4.22 -0.04
C VAL A 47 14.16 -3.25 -0.44
N ASP A 48 14.07 -2.73 -1.65
CA ASP A 48 14.82 -1.54 -2.05
C ASP A 48 13.99 -0.31 -1.61
N PRO A 49 14.44 0.49 -0.63
CA PRO A 49 13.66 1.61 -0.10
C PRO A 49 13.34 2.67 -1.16
N LEU A 50 14.10 2.72 -2.26
CA LEU A 50 13.89 3.65 -3.36
C LEU A 50 13.02 3.06 -4.48
N SER A 51 12.40 1.90 -4.26
CA SER A 51 11.52 1.27 -5.25
C SER A 51 10.04 1.65 -5.08
N LYS A 52 9.32 1.68 -6.21
CA LYS A 52 7.85 1.83 -6.22
C LYS A 52 7.14 0.73 -5.42
N ALA A 53 7.71 -0.48 -5.42
CA ALA A 53 7.18 -1.62 -4.68
C ALA A 53 7.28 -1.40 -3.16
N ALA A 54 8.37 -0.82 -2.67
CA ALA A 54 8.53 -0.50 -1.25
C ALA A 54 7.47 0.51 -0.76
N GLN A 55 7.10 1.50 -1.59
CA GLN A 55 6.00 2.44 -1.27
C GLN A 55 4.67 1.72 -1.01
N LYS A 56 4.41 0.60 -1.70
CA LYS A 56 3.19 -0.22 -1.55
C LYS A 56 3.28 -1.20 -0.39
N VAL A 57 4.40 -1.91 -0.25
CA VAL A 57 4.57 -2.97 0.76
C VAL A 57 4.67 -2.41 2.18
N ALA A 58 5.33 -1.26 2.38
CA ALA A 58 5.52 -0.68 3.70
C ALA A 58 4.20 -0.47 4.49
N PRO A 59 3.17 0.23 3.95
CA PRO A 59 1.91 0.42 4.68
C PRO A 59 1.15 -0.90 4.92
N ILE A 60 1.26 -1.87 4.01
CA ILE A 60 0.66 -3.20 4.19
C ILE A 60 1.29 -3.92 5.40
N LEU A 61 2.62 -3.90 5.49
CA LEU A 61 3.35 -4.49 6.62
C LEU A 61 3.01 -3.80 7.94
N MET A 62 2.87 -2.47 7.95
CA MET A 62 2.44 -1.74 9.14
C MET A 62 1.02 -2.13 9.58
N VAL A 63 0.09 -2.25 8.65
CA VAL A 63 -1.28 -2.70 8.99
C VAL A 63 -1.26 -4.14 9.52
N LEU A 64 -0.52 -5.06 8.87
CA LEU A 64 -0.39 -6.44 9.34
C LEU A 64 0.17 -6.53 10.77
N GLN A 65 1.15 -5.70 11.10
CA GLN A 65 1.71 -5.63 12.45
C GLN A 65 0.68 -5.18 13.49
N ASN A 66 -0.24 -4.27 13.12
CA ASN A 66 -1.30 -3.82 14.01
C ASN A 66 -2.42 -4.85 14.20
N VAL A 67 -2.76 -5.61 13.16
CA VAL A 67 -3.92 -6.53 13.20
C VAL A 67 -3.57 -7.96 13.61
N THR A 68 -2.30 -8.34 13.53
CA THR A 68 -1.84 -9.70 13.79
C THR A 68 -0.50 -9.69 14.53
N SER A 69 -0.27 -10.72 15.37
CA SER A 69 0.99 -10.84 16.10
C SER A 69 2.13 -11.32 15.18
N VAL A 70 2.76 -10.36 14.49
CA VAL A 70 3.77 -10.62 13.46
C VAL A 70 5.11 -9.98 13.80
N ASN A 71 6.16 -10.79 13.76
CA ASN A 71 7.53 -10.27 13.72
C ASN A 71 7.90 -9.92 12.28
N ILE A 72 8.36 -8.69 12.05
CA ILE A 72 8.81 -8.24 10.74
C ILE A 72 10.30 -7.95 10.80
N ASN A 73 11.06 -8.64 9.95
CA ASN A 73 12.46 -8.36 9.67
C ASN A 73 12.55 -7.78 8.26
N MET A 74 12.82 -6.48 8.17
CA MET A 74 12.93 -5.75 6.92
C MET A 74 14.39 -5.48 6.59
N TYR A 75 14.86 -6.05 5.50
CA TYR A 75 16.22 -5.91 4.99
C TYR A 75 16.22 -4.91 3.85
N MET A 76 16.96 -3.82 4.01
CA MET A 76 17.14 -2.78 3.01
C MET A 76 18.20 -3.21 2.01
N ASN A 77 17.79 -3.57 0.80
CA ASN A 77 18.66 -3.97 -0.29
C ASN A 77 18.71 -2.86 -1.35
N CYS A 78 19.49 -1.82 -1.06
CA CYS A 78 19.64 -0.66 -1.93
C CYS A 78 20.44 -1.01 -3.19
N ARG A 79 20.11 -0.37 -4.32
CA ARG A 79 20.94 -0.41 -5.52
C ARG A 79 22.16 0.49 -5.34
N GLU A 80 23.35 0.00 -5.69
CA GLU A 80 24.59 0.78 -5.59
C GLU A 80 24.64 1.98 -6.55
N LYS A 81 24.03 1.83 -7.74
CA LYS A 81 24.06 2.85 -8.79
C LYS A 81 22.64 3.13 -9.26
N LEU A 82 22.32 4.42 -9.29
CA LEU A 82 21.07 4.95 -9.81
C LEU A 82 21.40 5.75 -11.06
N SER A 83 20.84 5.35 -12.19
CA SER A 83 20.98 6.07 -13.47
C SER A 83 20.11 7.32 -13.52
N GLU A 84 19.05 7.36 -12.72
CA GLU A 84 18.04 8.41 -12.68
C GLU A 84 17.44 8.53 -11.27
N PHE A 85 16.61 9.54 -11.06
CA PHE A 85 15.89 9.71 -9.80
C PHE A 85 14.84 8.60 -9.64
N PRO A 86 14.93 7.75 -8.59
CA PRO A 86 14.21 6.48 -8.56
C PRO A 86 12.73 6.58 -8.19
N LEU A 87 12.32 7.64 -7.48
CA LEU A 87 10.94 7.86 -7.01
C LEU A 87 10.38 9.18 -7.52
N ASN A 88 9.81 9.19 -8.71
CA ASN A 88 9.19 10.37 -9.33
C ASN A 88 7.68 10.53 -9.02
N ARG A 89 7.19 9.97 -7.91
CA ARG A 89 5.78 10.03 -7.52
C ARG A 89 5.59 10.13 -6.01
N PHE A 90 4.53 10.80 -5.61
CA PHE A 90 3.96 10.69 -4.26
C PHE A 90 3.01 9.50 -4.22
N TYR A 91 3.00 8.75 -3.12
CA TYR A 91 2.21 7.53 -3.02
C TYR A 91 1.59 7.38 -1.62
N ARG A 92 0.31 7.00 -1.60
CA ARG A 92 -0.43 6.65 -0.39
C ARG A 92 -1.21 5.36 -0.66
N TYR A 93 -1.04 4.38 0.21
CA TYR A 93 -1.85 3.17 0.19
C TYR A 93 -3.03 3.34 1.15
N VAL A 94 -4.23 3.06 0.67
CA VAL A 94 -5.46 3.24 1.43
C VAL A 94 -5.81 1.90 2.09
N LEU A 95 -5.39 1.73 3.35
CA LEU A 95 -5.67 0.54 4.14
C LEU A 95 -5.63 0.89 5.63
N GLU A 96 -6.71 0.60 6.35
CA GLU A 96 -6.81 0.80 7.81
C GLU A 96 -6.80 -0.55 8.55
N PRO A 97 -6.25 -0.61 9.77
CA PRO A 97 -6.20 -1.85 10.56
C PRO A 97 -7.56 -2.27 11.12
N GLN A 98 -8.51 -1.35 11.24
CA GLN A 98 -9.83 -1.62 11.79
C GLN A 98 -10.86 -0.73 11.14
N ILE A 99 -12.12 -1.18 11.19
CA ILE A 99 -13.26 -0.37 10.77
C ILE A 99 -13.54 0.66 11.86
N THR A 100 -13.86 1.88 11.45
CA THR A 100 -14.22 2.98 12.36
C THR A 100 -15.71 3.34 12.19
N PHE A 101 -16.36 3.71 13.30
CA PHE A 101 -17.78 4.08 13.35
C PHE A 101 -17.94 5.41 14.08
N ASP A 102 -18.95 6.19 13.68
CA ASP A 102 -19.33 7.41 14.37
C ASP A 102 -20.07 7.13 15.70
N GLU A 103 -20.37 8.19 16.44
CA GLU A 103 -21.08 8.12 17.72
C GLU A 103 -22.51 7.54 17.60
N HIS A 104 -23.06 7.50 16.39
CA HIS A 104 -24.39 6.96 16.09
C HIS A 104 -24.34 5.51 15.59
N GLY A 105 -23.15 4.90 15.50
CA GLY A 105 -22.95 3.53 15.02
C GLY A 105 -22.93 3.40 13.49
N THR A 106 -22.85 4.51 12.75
CA THR A 106 -22.69 4.51 11.30
C THR A 106 -21.22 4.35 10.95
N MET A 107 -20.91 3.46 10.02
CA MET A 107 -19.53 3.31 9.52
C MET A 107 -19.08 4.62 8.87
N TYR A 108 -17.87 5.09 9.16
CA TYR A 108 -17.31 6.23 8.45
C TYR A 108 -17.18 5.94 6.96
N SER A 109 -17.33 6.97 6.12
CA SER A 109 -17.18 6.86 4.66
C SER A 109 -15.75 6.62 4.18
N GLY A 110 -14.78 6.62 5.09
CA GLY A 110 -13.37 6.33 4.82
C GLY A 110 -13.09 4.84 4.70
N PRO A 111 -11.87 4.45 4.28
CA PRO A 111 -10.66 5.28 4.18
C PRO A 111 -10.48 6.03 2.85
N TYR A 112 -9.71 7.12 2.86
CA TYR A 112 -9.35 7.91 1.67
C TYR A 112 -7.85 8.23 1.61
N ALA A 113 -7.32 8.47 0.40
CA ALA A 113 -5.96 8.97 0.23
C ALA A 113 -5.94 10.49 0.36
N SER A 114 -5.17 11.02 1.32
CA SER A 114 -4.93 12.46 1.46
C SER A 114 -3.45 12.78 1.28
N PHE A 115 -3.17 13.82 0.50
CA PHE A 115 -1.84 14.34 0.24
C PHE A 115 -1.78 15.79 0.72
N MET A 116 -1.03 16.02 1.78
CA MET A 116 -0.78 17.34 2.35
C MET A 116 0.61 17.81 1.94
N ASP A 117 0.80 19.14 1.86
CA ASP A 117 2.10 19.77 1.62
C ASP A 117 2.81 19.29 0.34
N LEU A 118 2.04 18.99 -0.70
CA LEU A 118 2.57 18.70 -2.02
C LEU A 118 3.23 19.96 -2.63
N PRO A 119 4.32 19.80 -3.40
CA PRO A 119 4.95 20.92 -4.09
C PRO A 119 3.94 21.57 -5.05
N GLN A 120 3.83 22.90 -5.00
CA GLN A 120 2.81 23.62 -5.77
C GLN A 120 3.18 23.87 -7.24
N SER A 121 4.49 23.97 -7.52
CA SER A 121 5.02 24.33 -8.84
C SER A 121 4.96 23.24 -9.92
N PRO A 122 5.17 21.93 -9.64
CA PRO A 122 5.15 20.92 -10.70
C PRO A 122 3.71 20.64 -11.15
N LEU A 123 3.58 20.26 -12.42
CA LEU A 123 2.37 19.63 -12.93
C LEU A 123 2.31 18.18 -12.42
N LEU A 124 1.17 17.81 -11.84
CA LEU A 124 0.95 16.51 -11.22
C LEU A 124 -0.16 15.78 -11.96
N THR A 125 -0.06 14.45 -11.99
CA THR A 125 -1.11 13.56 -12.47
C THR A 125 -1.58 12.69 -11.31
N MET A 126 -2.89 12.57 -11.14
CA MET A 126 -3.50 11.69 -10.14
C MET A 126 -3.86 10.35 -10.78
N GLY A 127 -3.29 9.26 -10.26
CA GLY A 127 -3.56 7.90 -10.72
C GLY A 127 -3.87 6.94 -9.58
N MET A 128 -4.65 5.90 -9.88
CA MET A 128 -4.97 4.81 -8.96
C MET A 128 -4.08 3.58 -9.21
N ASP A 129 -3.45 3.06 -8.16
CA ASP A 129 -2.70 1.79 -8.16
C ASP A 129 -3.63 0.68 -7.65
N THR A 130 -4.35 0.03 -8.56
CA THR A 130 -5.39 -0.96 -8.23
C THR A 130 -4.86 -2.40 -8.27
N PRO A 131 -5.53 -3.34 -7.58
CA PRO A 131 -5.29 -4.76 -7.78
C PRO A 131 -5.51 -5.20 -9.24
N LEU A 132 -4.84 -6.28 -9.65
CA LEU A 132 -5.02 -6.86 -10.98
C LEU A 132 -6.49 -7.24 -11.21
N GLY A 133 -7.01 -6.92 -12.39
CA GLY A 133 -8.39 -7.18 -12.79
C GLY A 133 -9.39 -6.13 -12.33
N TRP A 134 -9.02 -5.14 -11.52
CA TRP A 134 -9.92 -4.05 -11.15
C TRP A 134 -9.94 -2.97 -12.23
N MET A 135 -11.13 -2.65 -12.73
CA MET A 135 -11.38 -1.50 -13.60
C MET A 135 -11.99 -0.37 -12.78
N VAL A 136 -11.22 0.70 -12.60
CA VAL A 136 -11.58 1.85 -11.76
C VAL A 136 -11.59 3.11 -12.61
N GLU A 137 -12.64 3.90 -12.47
CA GLU A 137 -12.82 5.15 -13.23
C GLU A 137 -13.03 6.35 -12.30
N ALA A 138 -12.61 7.53 -12.74
CA ALA A 138 -12.88 8.79 -12.04
C ALA A 138 -14.31 9.25 -12.35
N VAL A 139 -15.20 9.16 -11.37
CA VAL A 139 -16.63 9.48 -11.55
C VAL A 139 -16.97 10.92 -11.21
N ARG A 140 -16.17 11.57 -10.35
CA ARG A 140 -16.36 12.99 -10.00
C ARG A 140 -15.03 13.66 -9.73
N SER A 141 -14.68 14.66 -10.53
CA SER A 141 -13.69 15.67 -10.16
C SER A 141 -14.02 16.99 -10.86
N PRO A 142 -13.90 18.14 -10.17
CA PRO A 142 -14.00 19.45 -10.81
C PRO A 142 -12.72 19.85 -11.57
N HIS A 143 -11.63 19.07 -11.45
CA HIS A 143 -10.33 19.35 -12.05
C HIS A 143 -9.94 18.29 -13.08
N ASP A 144 -9.06 18.66 -14.01
CA ASP A 144 -8.37 17.72 -14.88
C ASP A 144 -7.32 16.95 -14.06
N LEU A 145 -7.52 15.64 -13.91
CA LEU A 145 -6.65 14.78 -13.09
C LEU A 145 -5.30 14.48 -13.74
N ASP A 146 -5.18 14.70 -15.04
CA ASP A 146 -3.92 14.52 -15.77
C ASP A 146 -3.00 15.74 -15.66
N ASN A 147 -3.58 16.93 -15.41
CA ASN A 147 -2.89 18.22 -15.45
C ASN A 147 -3.14 19.07 -14.18
N ILE A 148 -2.84 18.53 -13.01
CA ILE A 148 -3.02 19.24 -11.73
C ILE A 148 -1.84 20.18 -11.48
N HIS A 149 -2.07 21.49 -11.59
CA HIS A 149 -1.12 22.52 -11.16
C HIS A 149 -1.61 23.19 -9.86
N LEU A 150 -1.04 22.76 -8.73
CA LEU A 150 -1.54 23.16 -7.40
C LEU A 150 -1.41 24.66 -7.10
N ALA A 151 -0.48 25.37 -7.76
CA ALA A 151 -0.36 26.83 -7.63
C ALA A 151 -1.60 27.59 -8.15
N GLU A 152 -2.40 26.96 -9.03
CA GLU A 152 -3.62 27.55 -9.60
C GLU A 152 -4.90 27.14 -8.86
N VAL A 153 -4.78 26.29 -7.84
CA VAL A 153 -5.92 25.73 -7.11
C VAL A 153 -6.01 26.33 -5.70
N SER A 154 -7.14 26.95 -5.36
CA SER A 154 -7.32 27.66 -4.09
C SER A 154 -7.74 26.78 -2.91
N GLN A 155 -8.45 25.66 -3.14
CA GLN A 155 -9.08 24.82 -2.09
C GLN A 155 -8.63 23.34 -2.13
N GLY A 156 -7.52 23.05 -2.81
CA GLY A 156 -7.06 21.68 -3.05
C GLY A 156 -7.85 20.94 -4.13
N VAL A 157 -7.44 19.72 -4.43
CA VAL A 157 -8.03 18.88 -5.48
C VAL A 157 -8.67 17.65 -4.85
N THR A 158 -9.92 17.39 -5.21
CA THR A 158 -10.68 16.20 -4.79
C THR A 158 -11.13 15.42 -6.01
N ALA A 159 -11.04 14.10 -5.93
CA ALA A 159 -11.51 13.18 -6.95
C ALA A 159 -12.14 11.96 -6.29
N ASN A 160 -13.30 11.54 -6.82
CA ASN A 160 -13.95 10.29 -6.44
C ASN A 160 -13.78 9.29 -7.57
N PHE A 161 -13.36 8.09 -7.19
CA PHE A 161 -13.20 6.96 -8.09
C PHE A 161 -14.21 5.87 -7.76
N GLU A 162 -14.65 5.13 -8.77
CA GLU A 162 -15.57 4.00 -8.63
C GLU A 162 -14.96 2.75 -9.25
N LEU A 163 -15.07 1.63 -8.54
CA LEU A 163 -14.76 0.31 -9.08
C LEU A 163 -15.94 -0.16 -9.91
N GLU A 164 -15.81 -0.09 -11.24
CA GLU A 164 -16.90 -0.41 -12.15
C GLU A 164 -16.97 -1.92 -12.43
N TYR A 165 -15.82 -2.54 -12.69
CA TYR A 165 -15.74 -3.97 -13.01
C TYR A 165 -14.56 -4.67 -12.33
N ILE A 166 -14.74 -5.97 -12.13
CA ILE A 166 -13.65 -6.91 -11.80
C ILE A 166 -13.58 -7.92 -12.94
N PHE A 167 -12.49 -7.90 -13.69
CA PHE A 167 -12.22 -8.88 -14.73
C PHE A 167 -11.88 -10.24 -14.11
N ILE A 168 -12.45 -11.27 -14.71
CA ILE A 168 -12.15 -12.66 -14.39
C ILE A 168 -11.42 -13.22 -15.62
N GLU A 169 -10.11 -13.37 -15.50
CA GLU A 169 -9.28 -14.05 -16.49
C GLU A 169 -9.12 -15.52 -16.08
N GLY A 170 -9.15 -16.42 -17.06
CA GLY A 170 -9.03 -17.87 -16.89
C GLY A 170 -8.21 -18.51 -17.99
#